data_AF-A0A2Y9R4A6-F1
#
_entry.id   AF-A0A2Y9R4A6-F1
#
_cell.length_a   1.000
_cell.length_b   1.000
_cell.length_c   1.000
_cell.angle_alpha   90.00
_cell.angle_beta   90.00
_cell.angle_gamma   90.00
#
_symmetry.space_group_name_H-M   'P 1'
#
loop_
_entity.id
_entity.type
_entity.pdbx_description
1 polymer ?
#
loop_
_entity_poly.entity_id
_entity_poly.type
_entity_poly.pdbx_seq_one_letter_code
_entity_poly.pdbx_strand_id
1 'polypeptide(L)'
;MAVECAEIRRHHRVGIKDIAGIHLPANVNFQSPAYSSLDSEEAVEPYTTEKMSRVPGGYLALTECFEIMTVDFNNLQELKSLATKKPDKIDIPVTKEGILDAIVVWFVLQLDDEHSLSTSPGEETCWEQAVYAVQDLADYRIKPGDHVMMEVSCQDCYLRIQGIHVLGSEHEMDVVKSFTKNKDSLSLGNEAELCSALANLQTSKPDSVEQMCVLESTEIALLNNIPYHEGFKMAMRKVLSSLTPEKLLQAMDMDTQCQSDEINSGSGQKENSVLSAPDPYYVLDVSEGFSILPIIAGTLGQVKPYSSVEKDQHRITLGLISEANHFPKEMLQFWLRHVEDESAMLQRPKSDKLWSIIILDVIEPSGLIQQEIMEKAAISRCLLQSGGKIFPQYVVMLGLLVESQILVEESAVQGTERTLGVNIAPFINQFQVPIRVFLDLSSLPCIPLSKPVELLRLDLMTPYLNTSSREVKVHICKSGQVTAIPFWYHVYLDEEIRLDTSSEASHWKQAAVVLDNPIQVEMGEELVLSVQHHKSNVSITVKQ
;
A
#
# COMPACT_ATOMS: atom_id res chain seq x y z
N MET A 1 -13.88 -16.28 13.88
CA MET A 1 -14.99 -15.29 13.84
C MET A 1 -14.95 -14.54 12.53
N ALA A 2 -16.07 -14.35 11.84
CA ALA A 2 -16.13 -13.51 10.64
C ALA A 2 -16.35 -12.04 11.00
N VAL A 3 -15.66 -11.12 10.34
CA VAL A 3 -15.66 -9.68 10.69
C VAL A 3 -15.81 -8.77 9.48
N GLU A 4 -16.38 -7.60 9.73
CA GLU A 4 -16.23 -6.40 8.92
C GLU A 4 -15.08 -5.56 9.51
N CYS A 5 -14.11 -5.19 8.68
CA CYS A 5 -12.95 -4.39 9.05
C CYS A 5 -12.42 -3.63 7.82
N ALA A 6 -12.70 -2.33 7.75
CA ALA A 6 -12.30 -1.50 6.61
C ALA A 6 -10.78 -1.39 6.47
N GLU A 7 -10.03 -1.49 7.56
CA GLU A 7 -8.56 -1.49 7.55
C GLU A 7 -8.00 -2.74 6.84
N ILE A 8 -8.53 -3.93 7.14
CA ILE A 8 -8.13 -5.15 6.41
C ILE A 8 -8.59 -5.05 4.95
N ARG A 9 -9.83 -4.61 4.72
CA ARG A 9 -10.40 -4.43 3.37
C ARG A 9 -9.50 -3.60 2.47
N ARG A 10 -9.03 -2.43 2.92
CA ARG A 10 -8.24 -1.53 2.08
C ARG A 10 -6.84 -2.05 1.73
N HIS A 11 -6.35 -3.06 2.44
CA HIS A 11 -5.06 -3.71 2.18
C HIS A 11 -5.18 -4.98 1.33
N HIS A 12 -6.36 -5.58 1.24
CA HIS A 12 -6.54 -6.85 0.52
C HIS A 12 -7.51 -6.76 -0.67
N ARG A 13 -8.25 -5.65 -0.82
CA ARG A 13 -9.22 -5.46 -1.90
C ARG A 13 -9.17 -4.05 -2.47
N VAL A 14 -9.03 -3.94 -3.79
CA VAL A 14 -9.18 -2.65 -4.50
C VAL A 14 -10.67 -2.30 -4.54
N GLY A 15 -11.06 -1.25 -3.83
CA GLY A 15 -12.47 -0.87 -3.61
C GLY A 15 -13.05 0.07 -4.66
N ILE A 16 -12.25 0.47 -5.66
CA ILE A 16 -12.58 1.54 -6.61
C ILE A 16 -12.44 1.06 -8.05
N LYS A 17 -13.32 1.56 -8.92
CA LYS A 17 -13.27 1.30 -10.38
C LYS A 17 -12.65 2.45 -11.15
N ASP A 18 -12.71 3.66 -10.60
CA ASP A 18 -12.17 4.86 -11.22
C ASP A 18 -11.40 5.65 -10.16
N ILE A 19 -10.17 6.05 -10.50
CA ILE A 19 -9.30 6.83 -9.61
C ILE A 19 -8.53 7.88 -10.40
N ALA A 20 -8.56 9.14 -9.93
CA ALA A 20 -7.84 10.23 -10.60
C ALA A 20 -8.15 10.34 -12.11
N GLY A 21 -9.34 9.95 -12.55
CA GLY A 21 -9.75 9.93 -13.96
C GLY A 21 -9.22 8.74 -14.77
N ILE A 22 -8.68 7.72 -14.11
CA ILE A 22 -8.26 6.44 -14.69
C ILE A 22 -9.28 5.37 -14.33
N HIS A 23 -9.79 4.67 -15.34
CA HIS A 23 -10.64 3.50 -15.19
C HIS A 23 -9.78 2.24 -14.98
N LEU A 24 -10.05 1.50 -13.90
CA LEU A 24 -9.49 0.18 -13.66
C LEU A 24 -10.44 -0.87 -14.27
N PRO A 25 -10.03 -1.57 -15.33
CA PRO A 25 -10.97 -2.40 -16.08
C PRO A 25 -11.28 -3.70 -15.35
N ALA A 26 -12.51 -4.19 -15.51
CA ALA A 26 -13.00 -5.38 -14.82
C ALA A 26 -12.29 -6.69 -15.21
N ASN A 27 -11.58 -6.71 -16.35
CA ASN A 27 -10.77 -7.86 -16.76
C ASN A 27 -9.42 -7.94 -16.04
N VAL A 28 -9.12 -7.02 -15.11
CA VAL A 28 -7.97 -7.08 -14.22
C VAL A 28 -8.47 -7.39 -12.81
N ASN A 29 -8.13 -8.56 -12.28
CA ASN A 29 -8.45 -8.95 -10.91
C ASN A 29 -7.23 -8.74 -10.00
N PHE A 30 -7.30 -7.75 -9.13
CA PHE A 30 -6.24 -7.47 -8.14
C PHE A 30 -6.43 -8.33 -6.90
N GLN A 31 -5.39 -9.05 -6.52
CA GLN A 31 -5.38 -9.96 -5.37
C GLN A 31 -4.19 -9.66 -4.47
N SER A 32 -4.33 -9.84 -3.16
CA SER A 32 -3.21 -9.79 -2.21
C SER A 32 -2.46 -11.12 -2.15
N PRO A 33 -1.24 -11.19 -1.56
CA PRO A 33 -0.49 -12.43 -1.47
C PRO A 33 -1.21 -13.50 -0.61
N ALA A 34 -2.06 -13.08 0.32
CA ALA A 34 -2.89 -13.97 1.13
C ALA A 34 -4.00 -14.67 0.34
N TYR A 35 -4.16 -14.38 -0.96
CA TYR A 35 -5.06 -15.13 -1.83
C TYR A 35 -4.48 -16.52 -2.13
N SER A 36 -5.10 -17.56 -1.57
CA SER A 36 -4.66 -18.93 -1.80
C SER A 36 -5.13 -19.44 -3.16
N SER A 37 -4.25 -19.46 -4.16
CA SER A 37 -4.44 -20.37 -5.30
C SER A 37 -3.77 -21.71 -4.99
N LEU A 38 -4.46 -22.81 -5.28
CA LEU A 38 -3.99 -24.18 -4.99
C LEU A 38 -2.76 -24.60 -5.83
N ASP A 39 -2.36 -23.77 -6.81
CA ASP A 39 -1.39 -24.11 -7.86
C ASP A 39 -0.05 -23.35 -7.73
N SER A 40 0.17 -22.53 -6.71
CA SER A 40 1.48 -21.88 -6.54
C SER A 40 2.47 -22.81 -5.83
N GLU A 41 3.53 -23.22 -6.55
CA GLU A 41 4.67 -23.96 -5.99
C GLU A 41 5.43 -23.19 -4.88
N GLU A 42 5.15 -21.90 -4.72
CA GLU A 42 5.65 -21.05 -3.64
C GLU A 42 4.66 -21.03 -2.47
N ALA A 43 5.13 -21.46 -1.28
CA ALA A 43 4.37 -21.44 -0.04
C ALA A 43 4.22 -19.99 0.47
N VAL A 44 3.27 -19.24 -0.12
CA VAL A 44 2.88 -17.92 0.39
C VAL A 44 2.09 -18.10 1.69
N GLU A 45 2.37 -17.24 2.67
CA GLU A 45 1.68 -17.24 3.96
C GLU A 45 0.16 -17.09 3.76
N PRO A 46 -0.67 -17.98 4.34
CA PRO A 46 -2.12 -17.99 4.06
C PRO A 46 -2.92 -16.89 4.77
N TYR A 47 -2.29 -16.16 5.69
CA TYR A 47 -2.92 -15.14 6.52
C TYR A 47 -1.89 -14.08 6.87
N THR A 48 -2.38 -12.88 7.21
CA THR A 48 -1.56 -11.88 7.90
C THR A 48 -1.78 -11.98 9.41
N THR A 49 -0.94 -11.33 10.19
CA THR A 49 -1.16 -11.18 11.64
C THR A 49 -1.45 -9.74 11.97
N GLU A 50 -2.46 -9.52 12.80
CA GLU A 50 -2.88 -8.17 13.20
C GLU A 50 -3.25 -8.15 14.68
N LYS A 51 -2.90 -7.06 15.37
CA LYS A 51 -3.38 -6.81 16.73
C LYS A 51 -4.80 -6.24 16.67
N MET A 52 -5.79 -7.11 16.54
CA MET A 52 -7.19 -6.71 16.30
C MET A 52 -7.77 -5.82 17.40
N SER A 53 -7.26 -5.91 18.64
CA SER A 53 -7.63 -5.00 19.73
C SER A 53 -7.25 -3.53 19.49
N ARG A 54 -6.37 -3.26 18.53
CA ARG A 54 -5.86 -1.94 18.15
C ARG A 54 -5.89 -1.71 16.64
N VAL A 55 -6.68 -2.47 15.87
CA VAL A 55 -6.79 -2.22 14.44
C VAL A 55 -7.42 -0.84 14.19
N PRO A 56 -6.83 0.02 13.34
CA PRO A 56 -7.42 1.32 12.98
C PRO A 56 -8.88 1.19 12.53
N GLY A 57 -9.75 2.09 13.02
CA GLY A 57 -11.20 2.05 12.73
C GLY A 57 -11.98 0.94 13.46
N GLY A 58 -11.30 -0.01 14.11
CA GLY A 58 -11.92 -1.14 14.77
C GLY A 58 -12.51 -2.16 13.80
N TYR A 59 -13.24 -3.14 14.34
CA TYR A 59 -13.92 -4.18 13.58
C TYR A 59 -15.30 -4.49 14.15
N LEU A 60 -16.18 -5.04 13.32
CA LEU A 60 -17.52 -5.51 13.70
C LEU A 60 -17.59 -7.02 13.52
N ALA A 61 -17.93 -7.75 14.58
CA ALA A 61 -18.22 -9.18 14.50
C ALA A 61 -19.54 -9.42 13.74
N LEU A 62 -19.46 -10.16 12.64
CA LEU A 62 -20.62 -10.53 11.80
C LEU A 62 -21.21 -11.89 12.17
N THR A 63 -20.41 -12.73 12.85
CA THR A 63 -20.81 -14.02 13.43
C THR A 63 -20.44 -14.05 14.91
N GLU A 64 -21.01 -15.00 15.65
CA GLU A 64 -20.45 -15.39 16.95
C GLU A 64 -19.07 -16.05 16.79
N CYS A 65 -18.38 -16.25 17.91
CA CYS A 65 -17.18 -17.09 17.97
C CYS A 65 -17.56 -18.55 17.70
N PHE A 66 -16.73 -19.25 16.92
CA PHE A 66 -16.92 -20.65 16.58
C PHE A 66 -15.58 -21.41 16.65
N GLU A 67 -15.64 -22.68 17.04
CA GLU A 67 -14.47 -23.56 17.07
C GLU A 67 -14.13 -24.00 15.65
N ILE A 68 -12.87 -23.83 15.26
CA ILE A 68 -12.35 -24.29 13.96
C ILE A 68 -11.83 -25.71 14.06
N MET A 69 -10.99 -25.98 15.07
CA MET A 69 -10.45 -27.29 15.35
C MET A 69 -9.91 -27.34 16.79
N THR A 70 -9.78 -28.56 17.29
CA THR A 70 -9.07 -28.88 18.53
C THR A 70 -7.89 -29.80 18.21
N VAL A 71 -6.75 -29.62 18.88
CA VAL A 71 -5.55 -30.44 18.71
C VAL A 71 -5.03 -30.89 20.08
N ASP A 72 -4.93 -32.20 20.29
CA ASP A 72 -4.24 -32.77 21.45
C ASP A 72 -2.75 -33.00 21.17
N PHE A 73 -1.90 -32.13 21.73
CA PHE A 73 -0.44 -32.23 21.62
C PHE A 73 0.14 -33.49 22.28
N ASN A 74 -0.60 -34.17 23.17
CA ASN A 74 -0.18 -35.42 23.81
C ASN A 74 -0.60 -36.67 23.01
N ASN A 75 -1.34 -36.51 21.91
CA ASN A 75 -1.79 -37.60 21.06
C ASN A 75 -0.99 -37.66 19.75
N LEU A 76 0.07 -38.47 19.73
CA LEU A 76 0.93 -38.62 18.54
C LEU A 76 0.18 -39.09 17.28
N GLN A 77 -0.87 -39.90 17.42
CA GLN A 77 -1.62 -40.39 16.26
C GLN A 77 -2.45 -39.26 15.63
N GLU A 78 -3.03 -38.41 16.46
CA GLU A 78 -3.76 -37.22 16.02
C GLU A 78 -2.82 -36.25 15.28
N LEU A 79 -1.66 -35.94 15.85
CA LEU A 79 -0.66 -35.09 15.22
C LEU A 79 -0.21 -35.62 13.85
N LYS A 80 0.02 -36.94 13.73
CA LYS A 80 0.35 -37.58 12.45
C LYS A 80 -0.81 -37.51 11.45
N SER A 81 -2.05 -37.57 11.94
CA SER A 81 -3.23 -37.54 11.09
C SER A 81 -3.45 -36.16 10.45
N LEU A 82 -3.05 -35.06 11.12
CA LEU A 82 -3.22 -33.68 10.62
C LEU A 82 -2.64 -33.46 9.21
N ALA A 83 -1.48 -34.07 8.91
CA ALA A 83 -0.84 -33.96 7.59
C ALA A 83 -1.64 -34.66 6.46
N THR A 84 -2.54 -35.59 6.81
CA THR A 84 -3.34 -36.38 5.85
C THR A 84 -4.85 -36.15 6.00
N LYS A 85 -5.25 -35.34 6.99
CA LYS A 85 -6.64 -35.08 7.33
C LYS A 85 -7.27 -34.34 6.16
N LYS A 86 -8.44 -34.80 5.71
CA LYS A 86 -9.19 -34.11 4.66
C LYS A 86 -9.67 -32.74 5.18
N PRO A 87 -9.80 -31.72 4.32
CA PRO A 87 -10.34 -30.43 4.74
C PRO A 87 -11.72 -30.58 5.38
N ASP A 88 -11.90 -29.91 6.51
CA ASP A 88 -13.19 -29.84 7.21
C ASP A 88 -14.03 -28.72 6.59
N LYS A 89 -15.32 -28.97 6.37
CA LYS A 89 -16.26 -27.93 5.91
C LYS A 89 -16.96 -27.33 7.12
N ILE A 90 -16.88 -26.01 7.25
CA ILE A 90 -17.52 -25.25 8.32
C ILE A 90 -18.62 -24.39 7.72
N ASP A 91 -19.75 -24.34 8.42
CA ASP A 91 -20.96 -23.58 8.09
C ASP A 91 -21.37 -22.74 9.30
N ILE A 92 -21.30 -21.41 9.19
CA ILE A 92 -21.55 -20.48 10.29
C ILE A 92 -22.68 -19.49 9.95
N PRO A 93 -23.73 -19.37 10.78
CA PRO A 93 -24.80 -18.41 10.57
C PRO A 93 -24.35 -16.97 10.86
N VAL A 94 -24.76 -16.05 10.00
CA VAL A 94 -24.54 -14.61 10.15
C VAL A 94 -25.49 -14.05 11.20
N THR A 95 -24.96 -13.30 12.17
CA THR A 95 -25.73 -12.70 13.27
C THR A 95 -25.91 -11.19 13.12
N LYS A 96 -25.06 -10.53 12.33
CA LYS A 96 -25.17 -9.09 12.03
C LYS A 96 -25.00 -8.81 10.56
N GLU A 97 -25.73 -7.80 10.08
CA GLU A 97 -25.56 -7.28 8.73
C GLU A 97 -24.26 -6.48 8.63
N GLY A 98 -23.54 -6.64 7.53
CA GLY A 98 -22.30 -5.92 7.26
C GLY A 98 -21.58 -6.41 6.02
N ILE A 99 -20.33 -5.97 5.86
CA ILE A 99 -19.45 -6.36 4.75
C ILE A 99 -18.41 -7.36 5.25
N LEU A 100 -18.45 -8.59 4.73
CA LEU A 100 -17.49 -9.63 5.07
C LEU A 100 -16.10 -9.26 4.52
N ASP A 101 -15.17 -8.96 5.41
CA ASP A 101 -13.80 -8.58 5.05
C ASP A 101 -12.76 -9.63 5.43
N ALA A 102 -12.95 -10.34 6.55
CA ALA A 102 -11.98 -11.35 6.99
C ALA A 102 -12.59 -12.41 7.93
N ILE A 103 -11.88 -13.53 8.04
CA ILE A 103 -12.02 -14.46 9.16
C ILE A 103 -10.85 -14.24 10.11
N VAL A 104 -11.15 -13.82 11.33
CA VAL A 104 -10.17 -13.61 12.41
C VAL A 104 -10.11 -14.87 13.26
N VAL A 105 -8.88 -15.35 13.48
CA VAL A 105 -8.58 -16.60 14.16
C VAL A 105 -7.61 -16.35 15.31
N TRP A 106 -7.90 -16.96 16.44
CA TRP A 106 -7.06 -17.02 17.62
C TRP A 106 -7.19 -18.41 18.24
N PHE A 107 -6.41 -18.69 19.27
CA PHE A 107 -6.42 -19.99 19.95
C PHE A 107 -6.41 -19.83 21.47
N VAL A 108 -6.74 -20.92 22.14
CA VAL A 108 -6.55 -21.10 23.57
C VAL A 108 -5.62 -22.30 23.75
N LEU A 109 -4.49 -22.08 24.42
CA LEU A 109 -3.55 -23.13 24.79
C LEU A 109 -3.86 -23.60 26.19
N GLN A 110 -4.36 -24.84 26.31
CA GLN A 110 -4.54 -25.49 27.60
C GLN A 110 -3.19 -26.06 28.07
N LEU A 111 -2.69 -25.61 29.22
CA LEU A 111 -1.42 -26.05 29.79
C LEU A 111 -1.61 -27.30 30.66
N ASP A 112 -2.68 -27.31 31.44
CA ASP A 112 -3.15 -28.40 32.29
C ASP A 112 -4.65 -28.20 32.57
N ASP A 113 -5.26 -28.96 33.48
CA ASP A 113 -6.71 -28.87 33.76
C ASP A 113 -7.17 -27.52 34.36
N GLU A 114 -6.25 -26.71 34.90
CA GLU A 114 -6.55 -25.47 35.63
C GLU A 114 -6.04 -24.20 34.92
N HIS A 115 -5.00 -24.31 34.09
CA HIS A 115 -4.31 -23.17 33.48
C HIS A 115 -4.43 -23.16 31.95
N SER A 116 -4.70 -21.97 31.40
CA SER A 116 -4.77 -21.74 29.96
C SER A 116 -4.25 -20.35 29.58
N LEU A 117 -3.84 -20.19 28.32
CA LEU A 117 -3.44 -18.92 27.71
C LEU A 117 -4.31 -18.68 26.46
N SER A 118 -4.92 -17.50 26.32
CA SER A 118 -5.62 -17.13 25.10
C SER A 118 -4.87 -16.09 24.29
N THR A 119 -5.07 -16.15 22.98
CA THR A 119 -4.70 -15.08 22.04
C THR A 119 -5.92 -14.32 21.52
N SER A 120 -7.06 -14.43 22.23
CA SER A 120 -8.30 -13.71 21.91
C SER A 120 -8.07 -12.19 21.85
N PRO A 121 -8.68 -11.49 20.88
CA PRO A 121 -8.56 -10.03 20.78
C PRO A 121 -9.17 -9.29 21.97
N GLY A 122 -9.99 -9.97 22.79
CA GLY A 122 -10.56 -9.41 24.02
C GLY A 122 -9.62 -9.44 25.23
N GLU A 123 -8.47 -10.13 25.14
CA GLU A 123 -7.51 -10.23 26.24
C GLU A 123 -6.34 -9.25 26.09
N GLU A 124 -5.76 -8.86 27.23
CA GLU A 124 -4.51 -8.08 27.25
C GLU A 124 -3.32 -8.98 26.94
N THR A 125 -3.09 -9.22 25.64
CA THR A 125 -2.04 -10.11 25.15
C THR A 125 -1.02 -9.39 24.27
N CYS A 126 0.21 -9.94 24.25
CA CYS A 126 1.23 -9.53 23.28
C CYS A 126 1.04 -10.19 21.91
N TRP A 127 0.16 -11.20 21.82
CA TRP A 127 -0.09 -11.93 20.59
C TRP A 127 -1.02 -11.18 19.63
N GLU A 128 -0.69 -11.31 18.35
CA GLU A 128 -1.55 -10.93 17.24
C GLU A 128 -2.50 -12.08 16.87
N GLN A 129 -3.57 -11.76 16.14
CA GLN A 129 -4.53 -12.73 15.64
C GLN A 129 -4.22 -13.01 14.17
N ALA A 130 -4.46 -14.25 13.74
CA ALA A 130 -4.35 -14.62 12.33
C ALA A 130 -5.57 -14.10 11.57
N VAL A 131 -5.33 -13.44 10.44
CA VAL A 131 -6.35 -12.77 9.63
C VAL A 131 -6.36 -13.36 8.22
N TYR A 132 -7.45 -14.04 7.88
CA TYR A 132 -7.70 -14.57 6.55
C TYR A 132 -8.60 -13.59 5.81
N ALA A 133 -8.00 -12.74 4.96
CA ALA A 133 -8.74 -11.76 4.20
C ALA A 133 -9.66 -12.43 3.16
N VAL A 134 -10.94 -12.04 3.17
CA VAL A 134 -11.94 -12.55 2.22
C VAL A 134 -11.82 -11.77 0.92
N GLN A 135 -11.51 -12.50 -0.15
CA GLN A 135 -11.29 -11.98 -1.49
C GLN A 135 -12.12 -12.80 -2.50
N ASP A 136 -12.29 -12.25 -3.70
CA ASP A 136 -12.95 -12.91 -4.84
C ASP A 136 -14.43 -13.32 -4.63
N LEU A 137 -15.18 -12.55 -3.84
CA LEU A 137 -16.65 -12.69 -3.78
C LEU A 137 -17.35 -11.76 -4.76
N ALA A 138 -18.44 -12.26 -5.36
CA ALA A 138 -19.33 -11.45 -6.21
C ALA A 138 -20.07 -10.37 -5.40
N ASP A 139 -20.49 -10.71 -4.17
CA ASP A 139 -21.04 -9.77 -3.19
C ASP A 139 -20.45 -10.09 -1.81
N TYR A 140 -19.97 -9.06 -1.13
CA TYR A 140 -19.39 -9.15 0.21
C TYR A 140 -20.41 -8.77 1.29
N ARG A 141 -21.57 -8.23 0.92
CA ARG A 141 -22.62 -7.89 1.87
C ARG A 141 -23.30 -9.16 2.35
N ILE A 142 -23.39 -9.29 3.66
CA ILE A 142 -24.06 -10.40 4.31
C ILE A 142 -25.10 -9.87 5.30
N LYS A 143 -26.20 -10.59 5.45
CA LYS A 143 -27.31 -10.24 6.35
C LYS A 143 -27.65 -11.39 7.30
N PRO A 144 -28.30 -11.13 8.45
CA PRO A 144 -28.77 -12.19 9.33
C PRO A 144 -29.65 -13.20 8.57
N GLY A 145 -29.35 -14.49 8.76
CA GLY A 145 -29.96 -15.60 8.02
C GLY A 145 -29.14 -16.10 6.84
N ASP A 146 -28.11 -15.36 6.40
CA ASP A 146 -27.09 -15.91 5.51
C ASP A 146 -26.11 -16.82 6.29
N HIS A 147 -25.38 -17.64 5.55
CA HIS A 147 -24.40 -18.58 6.08
C HIS A 147 -23.03 -18.36 5.41
N VAL A 148 -21.97 -18.26 6.22
CA VAL A 148 -20.58 -18.21 5.78
C VAL A 148 -20.01 -19.61 5.77
N MET A 149 -19.70 -20.12 4.59
CA MET A 149 -19.14 -21.44 4.35
C MET A 149 -17.64 -21.33 4.10
N MET A 150 -16.86 -22.25 4.66
CA MET A 150 -15.42 -22.31 4.43
C MET A 150 -14.87 -23.73 4.56
N GLU A 151 -13.72 -23.99 3.94
CA GLU A 151 -12.95 -25.21 4.09
C GLU A 151 -11.69 -24.95 4.91
N VAL A 152 -11.44 -25.80 5.91
CA VAL A 152 -10.31 -25.68 6.82
C VAL A 152 -9.37 -26.85 6.67
N SER A 153 -8.08 -26.58 6.49
CA SER A 153 -7.06 -27.63 6.40
C SER A 153 -5.77 -27.25 7.12
N CYS A 154 -4.93 -28.24 7.39
CA CYS A 154 -3.65 -28.09 8.08
C CYS A 154 -2.55 -28.97 7.46
N GLN A 155 -2.64 -29.23 6.15
CA GLN A 155 -1.82 -30.24 5.47
C GLN A 155 -0.40 -29.76 5.15
N ASP A 156 -0.19 -28.45 5.04
CA ASP A 156 1.03 -27.85 4.51
C ASP A 156 1.68 -26.87 5.50
N CYS A 157 1.79 -27.31 6.76
CA CYS A 157 2.43 -26.59 7.87
C CYS A 157 1.69 -25.34 8.37
N TYR A 158 0.64 -24.89 7.68
CA TYR A 158 -0.21 -23.78 8.11
C TYR A 158 -1.64 -24.24 8.34
N LEU A 159 -2.35 -23.56 9.24
CA LEU A 159 -3.80 -23.54 9.19
C LEU A 159 -4.21 -22.76 7.94
N ARG A 160 -5.10 -23.32 7.14
CA ARG A 160 -5.67 -22.68 5.96
C ARG A 160 -7.17 -22.60 6.09
N ILE A 161 -7.73 -21.44 5.75
CA ILE A 161 -9.16 -21.23 5.55
C ILE A 161 -9.34 -20.83 4.09
N GLN A 162 -10.05 -21.65 3.33
CA GLN A 162 -10.19 -21.53 1.88
C GLN A 162 -11.65 -21.70 1.45
N GLY A 163 -11.92 -21.43 0.18
CA GLY A 163 -13.25 -21.66 -0.41
C GLY A 163 -14.35 -20.90 0.32
N ILE A 164 -14.04 -19.70 0.81
CA ILE A 164 -14.98 -18.87 1.56
C ILE A 164 -16.09 -18.42 0.59
N HIS A 165 -17.34 -18.74 0.92
CA HIS A 165 -18.51 -18.29 0.14
C HIS A 165 -19.70 -18.03 1.06
N VAL A 166 -20.64 -17.21 0.58
CA VAL A 166 -21.85 -16.83 1.32
C VAL A 166 -23.06 -17.47 0.65
N LEU A 167 -23.85 -18.22 1.42
CA LEU A 167 -25.13 -18.77 0.98
C LEU A 167 -26.27 -17.97 1.61
N GLY A 168 -27.10 -17.36 0.76
CA GLY A 168 -28.28 -16.63 1.21
C GLY A 168 -29.45 -17.56 1.50
N SER A 169 -30.24 -17.25 2.52
CA SER A 169 -31.47 -18.00 2.89
C SER A 169 -32.47 -18.11 1.72
N GLU A 170 -32.46 -17.16 0.77
CA GLU A 170 -33.36 -17.16 -0.39
C GLU A 170 -33.00 -18.22 -1.46
N HIS A 171 -31.82 -18.87 -1.39
CA HIS A 171 -31.37 -19.87 -2.36
C HIS A 171 -31.53 -21.34 -1.89
N GLU A 172 -32.04 -21.60 -0.68
CA GLU A 172 -32.26 -22.97 -0.19
C GLU A 172 -33.34 -23.75 -0.98
N MET A 173 -34.24 -23.08 -1.73
CA MET A 173 -35.34 -23.77 -2.41
C MET A 173 -34.98 -24.45 -3.75
N ASP A 174 -33.82 -24.20 -4.36
CA ASP A 174 -33.48 -24.76 -5.68
C ASP A 174 -32.30 -25.75 -5.71
N VAL A 175 -31.51 -25.88 -4.64
CA VAL A 175 -30.32 -26.76 -4.64
C VAL A 175 -30.64 -28.22 -4.28
N VAL A 176 -31.78 -28.51 -3.64
CA VAL A 176 -32.16 -29.88 -3.25
C VAL A 176 -32.51 -30.79 -4.45
N LYS A 177 -32.67 -30.24 -5.66
CA LYS A 177 -32.96 -31.05 -6.87
C LYS A 177 -31.73 -31.53 -7.64
N SER A 178 -30.52 -31.04 -7.37
CA SER A 178 -29.31 -31.44 -8.13
C SER A 178 -28.55 -32.63 -7.54
N PHE A 179 -28.82 -33.02 -6.29
CA PHE A 179 -28.06 -34.08 -5.60
C PHE A 179 -28.54 -35.54 -5.83
N THR A 180 -29.56 -35.78 -6.67
CA THR A 180 -30.09 -37.14 -6.91
C THR A 180 -29.89 -37.70 -8.32
N LYS A 181 -29.09 -37.06 -9.17
CA LYS A 181 -28.66 -37.66 -10.45
C LYS A 181 -27.18 -37.43 -10.67
N ASN A 182 -26.35 -38.37 -10.20
CA ASN A 182 -25.07 -38.76 -10.82
C ASN A 182 -24.42 -39.89 -10.02
N LYS A 183 -25.17 -40.97 -9.80
CA LYS A 183 -24.58 -42.31 -9.69
C LYS A 183 -25.00 -43.03 -10.95
N ASP A 184 -24.13 -43.00 -11.95
CA ASP A 184 -23.98 -43.99 -13.03
C ASP A 184 -23.30 -43.34 -14.25
N SER A 185 -21.97 -43.33 -14.27
CA SER A 185 -21.16 -43.60 -15.48
C SER A 185 -19.67 -43.45 -15.16
N LEU A 186 -19.05 -44.56 -14.75
CA LEU A 186 -17.62 -44.75 -14.95
C LEU A 186 -17.41 -45.42 -16.32
N SER A 187 -16.28 -45.09 -16.96
CA SER A 187 -15.74 -45.60 -18.22
C SER A 187 -16.19 -44.93 -19.53
N LEU A 188 -15.51 -43.83 -19.88
CA LEU A 188 -14.95 -43.66 -21.23
C LEU A 188 -13.79 -42.65 -21.18
N GLY A 189 -12.57 -43.18 -21.17
CA GLY A 189 -11.34 -42.39 -21.09
C GLY A 189 -10.81 -41.96 -22.47
N ASN A 190 -10.08 -40.84 -22.45
CA ASN A 190 -9.07 -40.38 -23.40
C ASN A 190 -9.52 -39.83 -24.77
N GLU A 191 -10.75 -40.04 -25.24
CA GLU A 191 -11.18 -39.44 -26.53
C GLU A 191 -11.82 -38.05 -26.36
N ALA A 192 -12.47 -37.79 -25.21
CA ALA A 192 -13.09 -36.50 -24.89
C ALA A 192 -12.05 -35.40 -24.57
N GLU A 193 -10.94 -35.74 -23.90
CA GLU A 193 -9.85 -34.80 -23.63
C GLU A 193 -9.12 -34.39 -24.91
N LEU A 194 -8.89 -35.34 -25.84
CA LEU A 194 -8.27 -35.06 -27.13
C LEU A 194 -9.16 -34.18 -28.03
N CYS A 195 -10.47 -34.42 -28.03
CA CYS A 195 -11.44 -33.57 -28.73
C CYS A 195 -11.53 -32.17 -28.11
N SER A 196 -11.39 -32.03 -26.78
CA SER A 196 -11.35 -30.72 -26.12
C SER A 196 -10.07 -29.93 -26.45
N ALA A 197 -8.92 -30.61 -26.49
CA ALA A 197 -7.65 -30.00 -26.88
C ALA A 197 -7.62 -29.56 -28.35
N LEU A 198 -8.27 -30.33 -29.24
CA LEU A 198 -8.42 -29.98 -30.66
C LEU A 198 -9.44 -28.86 -30.89
N ALA A 199 -10.51 -28.78 -30.09
CA ALA A 199 -11.48 -27.69 -30.16
C ALA A 199 -10.86 -26.34 -29.74
N ASN A 200 -9.93 -26.34 -28.79
CA ASN A 200 -9.18 -25.15 -28.36
C ASN A 200 -8.15 -24.65 -29.41
N LEU A 201 -7.90 -25.43 -30.45
CA LEU A 201 -6.92 -25.11 -31.52
C LEU A 201 -7.54 -24.38 -32.71
N GLN A 202 -8.87 -24.21 -32.77
CA GLN A 202 -9.55 -23.55 -33.89
C GLN A 202 -10.49 -22.42 -33.44
N THR A 203 -10.12 -21.20 -33.86
CA THR A 203 -10.87 -19.93 -33.85
C THR A 203 -10.92 -19.16 -32.54
N SER A 204 -9.86 -18.38 -32.29
CA SER A 204 -9.84 -17.30 -31.30
C SER A 204 -10.78 -16.16 -31.71
N LYS A 205 -12.00 -16.16 -31.16
CA LYS A 205 -12.58 -14.92 -30.65
C LYS A 205 -12.06 -14.75 -29.22
N PRO A 206 -11.58 -13.57 -28.81
CA PRO A 206 -11.09 -13.38 -27.45
C PRO A 206 -12.31 -13.24 -26.55
N ASP A 207 -12.76 -14.34 -25.96
CA ASP A 207 -13.38 -14.23 -24.64
C ASP A 207 -12.29 -13.63 -23.73
N SER A 208 -12.59 -12.49 -23.12
CA SER A 208 -11.63 -11.69 -22.37
C SER A 208 -11.03 -12.54 -21.25
N VAL A 209 -9.79 -13.01 -21.42
CA VAL A 209 -9.04 -13.69 -20.38
C VAL A 209 -8.92 -12.72 -19.21
N GLU A 210 -9.55 -13.04 -18.08
CA GLU A 210 -9.37 -12.29 -16.84
C GLU A 210 -7.91 -12.40 -16.42
N GLN A 211 -7.25 -11.24 -16.31
CA GLN A 211 -5.86 -11.16 -15.90
C GLN A 211 -5.80 -10.99 -14.38
N MET A 212 -5.29 -11.99 -13.68
CA MET A 212 -4.96 -11.87 -12.27
C MET A 212 -3.67 -11.05 -12.10
N CYS A 213 -3.67 -10.12 -11.15
CA CYS A 213 -2.50 -9.34 -10.75
C CYS A 213 -2.35 -9.40 -9.23
N VAL A 214 -1.34 -10.13 -8.75
CA VAL A 214 -1.00 -10.15 -7.32
C VAL A 214 -0.22 -8.88 -6.98
N LEU A 215 -0.69 -8.15 -5.98
CA LEU A 215 -0.10 -6.93 -5.45
C LEU A 215 0.17 -7.09 -3.96
N GLU A 216 1.25 -6.50 -3.46
CA GLU A 216 1.50 -6.42 -2.02
C GLU A 216 0.38 -5.64 -1.32
N SER A 217 0.13 -5.92 -0.05
CA SER A 217 -0.92 -5.24 0.72
C SER A 217 -0.76 -3.71 0.72
N THR A 218 0.48 -3.22 0.73
CA THR A 218 0.81 -1.79 0.61
C THR A 218 0.46 -1.21 -0.76
N GLU A 219 0.62 -1.97 -1.84
CA GLU A 219 0.27 -1.54 -3.21
C GLU A 219 -1.25 -1.48 -3.40
N ILE A 220 -2.00 -2.41 -2.79
CA ILE A 220 -3.47 -2.34 -2.75
C ILE A 220 -3.94 -1.13 -1.92
N ALA A 221 -3.33 -0.90 -0.75
CA ALA A 221 -3.61 0.28 0.06
C ALA A 221 -3.27 1.58 -0.67
N LEU A 222 -2.19 1.60 -1.45
CA LEU A 222 -1.83 2.71 -2.32
C LEU A 222 -2.96 2.98 -3.33
N LEU A 223 -3.42 1.97 -4.07
CA LEU A 223 -4.52 2.14 -5.03
C LEU A 223 -5.81 2.66 -4.37
N ASN A 224 -6.10 2.24 -3.15
CA ASN A 224 -7.24 2.75 -2.38
C ASN A 224 -7.02 4.18 -1.81
N ASN A 225 -5.81 4.73 -1.87
CA ASN A 225 -5.49 6.09 -1.43
C ASN A 225 -5.86 7.12 -2.50
N ILE A 226 -7.13 7.53 -2.51
CA ILE A 226 -7.66 8.53 -3.46
C ILE A 226 -6.94 9.89 -3.34
N PRO A 227 -6.73 10.47 -2.13
CA PRO A 227 -6.06 11.76 -2.00
C PRO A 227 -4.65 11.79 -2.59
N TYR A 228 -3.89 10.70 -2.49
CA TYR A 228 -2.58 10.55 -3.12
C TYR A 228 -2.66 10.78 -4.63
N HIS A 229 -3.52 10.02 -5.31
CA HIS A 229 -3.62 10.04 -6.77
C HIS A 229 -4.18 11.36 -7.29
N GLU A 230 -5.19 11.93 -6.63
CA GLU A 230 -5.73 13.25 -7.01
C GLU A 230 -4.71 14.38 -6.76
N GLY A 231 -3.93 14.28 -5.68
CA GLY A 231 -2.83 15.19 -5.39
C GLY A 231 -1.79 15.21 -6.51
N PHE A 232 -1.31 14.03 -6.93
CA PHE A 232 -0.39 13.89 -8.07
C PHE A 232 -0.98 14.39 -9.38
N LYS A 233 -2.24 14.04 -9.70
CA LYS A 233 -2.93 14.53 -10.89
C LYS A 233 -2.95 16.06 -10.94
N MET A 234 -3.29 16.71 -9.83
CA MET A 234 -3.36 18.16 -9.75
C MET A 234 -1.98 18.81 -9.85
N ALA A 235 -0.98 18.27 -9.14
CA ALA A 235 0.40 18.76 -9.17
C ALA A 235 1.02 18.64 -10.57
N MET A 236 0.88 17.47 -11.22
CA MET A 236 1.36 17.27 -12.59
C MET A 236 0.69 18.23 -13.56
N ARG A 237 -0.64 18.43 -13.46
CA ARG A 237 -1.36 19.38 -14.32
C ARG A 237 -0.83 20.80 -14.18
N LYS A 238 -0.57 21.27 -12.95
CA LYS A 238 0.01 22.61 -12.70
C LYS A 238 1.35 22.76 -13.42
N VAL A 239 2.27 21.80 -13.24
CA VAL A 239 3.59 21.84 -13.89
C VAL A 239 3.47 21.85 -15.40
N LEU A 240 2.73 20.91 -15.99
CA LEU A 240 2.56 20.82 -17.44
C LEU A 240 1.91 22.09 -18.03
N SER A 241 0.95 22.69 -17.35
CA SER A 241 0.34 23.96 -17.78
C SER A 241 1.33 25.13 -17.75
N SER A 242 2.20 25.20 -16.73
CA SER A 242 3.21 26.25 -16.60
C SER A 242 4.33 26.17 -17.64
N LEU A 243 4.61 24.96 -18.13
CA LEU A 243 5.61 24.70 -19.15
C LEU A 243 5.14 25.05 -20.57
N THR A 244 3.83 25.23 -20.77
CA THR A 244 3.23 25.45 -22.09
C THR A 244 3.13 26.96 -22.37
N PRO A 245 4.02 27.56 -23.20
CA PRO A 245 4.11 29.02 -23.32
C PRO A 245 3.05 29.64 -24.26
N GLU A 246 2.25 28.83 -24.97
CA GLU A 246 1.62 29.26 -26.24
C GLU A 246 0.14 29.69 -26.18
N LYS A 247 -0.43 30.11 -25.05
CA LYS A 247 -1.83 30.62 -25.05
C LYS A 247 -2.10 31.96 -24.36
N LEU A 248 -1.09 32.64 -23.79
CA LEU A 248 -1.30 33.94 -23.14
C LEU A 248 -0.88 35.16 -23.99
N LEU A 249 0.00 34.98 -24.98
CA LEU A 249 0.50 36.09 -25.79
C LEU A 249 -0.30 36.33 -27.09
N GLN A 250 -1.07 35.35 -27.57
CA GLN A 250 -1.88 35.50 -28.80
C GLN A 250 -3.27 36.12 -28.57
N ALA A 251 -3.69 36.32 -27.31
CA ALA A 251 -4.95 37.02 -26.99
C ALA A 251 -4.80 38.54 -26.87
N MET A 252 -3.57 39.07 -26.91
CA MET A 252 -3.30 40.52 -26.78
C MET A 252 -3.02 41.23 -28.10
N ASP A 253 -2.92 40.50 -29.23
CA ASP A 253 -2.53 41.06 -30.53
C ASP A 253 -3.65 41.02 -31.60
N MET A 254 -4.91 40.84 -31.18
CA MET A 254 -6.09 40.84 -32.07
C MET A 254 -7.04 42.02 -31.78
N ASP A 255 -6.48 43.19 -31.48
CA ASP A 255 -7.25 44.44 -31.41
C ASP A 255 -6.41 45.65 -31.86
N THR A 256 -5.70 45.54 -32.99
CA THR A 256 -5.32 46.75 -33.74
C THR A 256 -5.09 46.45 -35.22
N GLN A 257 -5.66 47.32 -36.06
CA GLN A 257 -5.39 47.54 -37.49
C GLN A 257 -6.28 46.80 -38.51
N CYS A 258 -7.44 47.41 -38.73
CA CYS A 258 -8.05 47.45 -40.05
C CYS A 258 -7.28 48.39 -41.00
N GLN A 259 -7.27 48.01 -42.29
CA GLN A 259 -7.00 48.80 -43.51
C GLN A 259 -5.53 49.03 -43.91
N SER A 260 -5.10 48.32 -44.96
CA SER A 260 -4.96 48.90 -46.32
C SER A 260 -4.53 47.84 -47.34
N ASP A 261 -5.28 47.73 -48.44
CA ASP A 261 -4.94 46.97 -49.63
C ASP A 261 -3.66 47.52 -50.31
N GLU A 262 -2.79 46.64 -50.83
CA GLU A 262 -2.38 46.67 -52.24
C GLU A 262 -1.53 45.45 -52.66
N ILE A 263 -1.69 45.12 -53.94
CA ILE A 263 -1.28 43.93 -54.67
C ILE A 263 0.24 43.91 -54.94
N ASN A 264 0.90 42.77 -54.70
CA ASN A 264 2.02 42.40 -55.58
C ASN A 264 2.27 40.88 -55.65
N SER A 265 2.29 40.39 -56.88
CA SER A 265 2.56 39.02 -57.30
C SER A 265 4.06 38.71 -57.25
N GLY A 266 4.44 37.66 -56.51
CA GLY A 266 5.79 37.12 -56.51
C GLY A 266 5.78 35.62 -56.21
N SER A 267 6.03 34.82 -57.23
CA SER A 267 6.27 33.39 -57.13
C SER A 267 7.54 33.12 -56.31
N GLY A 268 7.38 32.51 -55.14
CA GLY A 268 8.47 32.05 -54.28
C GLY A 268 7.98 30.86 -53.47
N GLN A 269 8.77 29.80 -53.45
CA GLN A 269 8.44 28.47 -52.94
C GLN A 269 7.86 28.51 -51.53
N LYS A 270 6.62 27.99 -51.36
CA LYS A 270 6.16 27.53 -50.05
C LYS A 270 6.92 26.23 -49.75
N GLU A 271 7.99 26.34 -48.99
CA GLU A 271 8.49 25.21 -48.22
C GLU A 271 7.33 24.71 -47.35
N ASN A 272 6.89 23.49 -47.61
CA ASN A 272 6.04 22.74 -46.70
C ASN A 272 6.84 22.49 -45.41
N SER A 273 6.85 23.44 -44.48
CA SER A 273 7.12 23.12 -43.09
C SER A 273 5.96 22.25 -42.63
N VAL A 274 6.14 20.94 -42.71
CA VAL A 274 5.34 19.99 -41.92
C VAL A 274 5.45 20.50 -40.49
N LEU A 275 4.35 21.06 -39.96
CA LEU A 275 4.24 21.38 -38.54
C LEU A 275 4.46 20.07 -37.80
N SER A 276 5.70 19.82 -37.37
CA SER A 276 6.05 18.67 -36.55
C SER A 276 5.16 18.74 -35.32
N ALA A 277 4.47 17.65 -35.00
CA ALA A 277 3.71 17.55 -33.76
C ALA A 277 4.60 18.04 -32.59
N PRO A 278 4.04 18.80 -31.62
CA PRO A 278 4.83 19.33 -30.53
C PRO A 278 5.55 18.20 -29.80
N ASP A 279 6.79 18.46 -29.39
CA ASP A 279 7.58 17.50 -28.63
C ASP A 279 6.86 17.20 -27.30
N PRO A 280 6.62 15.92 -26.95
CA PRO A 280 5.86 15.60 -25.75
C PRO A 280 6.64 15.94 -24.49
N TYR A 281 5.92 16.22 -23.40
CA TYR A 281 6.52 16.31 -22.09
C TYR A 281 6.93 14.93 -21.59
N TYR A 282 8.16 14.80 -21.11
CA TYR A 282 8.70 13.54 -20.61
C TYR A 282 8.48 13.44 -19.10
N VAL A 283 7.78 12.40 -18.65
CA VAL A 283 7.52 12.16 -17.21
C VAL A 283 8.10 10.81 -16.83
N LEU A 284 8.99 10.80 -15.84
CA LEU A 284 9.59 9.58 -15.29
C LEU A 284 9.02 9.31 -13.90
N ASP A 285 8.42 8.15 -13.74
CA ASP A 285 8.07 7.59 -12.44
C ASP A 285 9.15 6.59 -12.00
N VAL A 286 9.74 6.84 -10.85
CA VAL A 286 10.78 6.01 -10.20
C VAL A 286 10.25 5.43 -8.89
N SER A 287 8.94 5.27 -8.75
CA SER A 287 8.37 4.56 -7.61
C SER A 287 8.81 3.10 -7.58
N GLU A 288 8.93 2.56 -6.36
CA GLU A 288 9.18 1.16 -6.08
C GLU A 288 7.84 0.42 -6.05
N GLY A 289 7.75 -0.70 -6.77
CA GLY A 289 6.51 -1.49 -6.87
C GLY A 289 5.53 -0.99 -7.94
N PHE A 290 4.25 -1.31 -7.76
CA PHE A 290 3.16 -0.99 -8.69
C PHE A 290 2.68 0.47 -8.56
N SER A 291 2.69 1.22 -9.66
CA SER A 291 2.23 2.60 -9.72
C SER A 291 1.41 2.89 -10.98
N ILE A 292 0.28 3.58 -10.82
CA ILE A 292 -0.57 4.07 -11.92
C ILE A 292 -0.32 5.54 -12.25
N LEU A 293 0.59 6.23 -11.55
CA LEU A 293 0.95 7.63 -11.82
C LEU A 293 1.37 7.88 -13.28
N PRO A 294 2.09 6.98 -13.98
CA PRO A 294 2.44 7.17 -15.39
C PRO A 294 1.20 7.28 -16.29
N ILE A 295 0.16 6.49 -15.99
CA ILE A 295 -1.10 6.51 -16.74
C ILE A 295 -1.87 7.79 -16.40
N ILE A 296 -1.92 8.19 -15.13
CA ILE A 296 -2.49 9.50 -14.76
C ILE A 296 -1.79 10.63 -15.53
N ALA A 297 -0.46 10.64 -15.57
CA ALA A 297 0.33 11.65 -16.26
C ALA A 297 -0.05 11.75 -17.75
N GLY A 298 -0.18 10.61 -18.44
CA GLY A 298 -0.53 10.60 -19.85
C GLY A 298 -1.93 11.14 -20.19
N THR A 299 -2.88 11.12 -19.24
CA THR A 299 -4.21 11.72 -19.45
C THR A 299 -4.20 13.24 -19.44
N LEU A 300 -3.11 13.86 -18.98
CA LEU A 300 -3.03 15.30 -18.76
C LEU A 300 -2.58 16.10 -19.99
N GLY A 301 -2.36 15.45 -21.13
CA GLY A 301 -2.07 16.12 -22.40
C GLY A 301 -1.05 15.36 -23.26
N GLN A 302 -0.19 16.10 -23.96
CA GLN A 302 0.88 15.52 -24.78
C GLN A 302 2.07 15.11 -23.89
N VAL A 303 1.88 14.01 -23.16
CA VAL A 303 2.87 13.46 -22.24
C VAL A 303 3.36 12.11 -22.75
N LYS A 304 4.65 11.86 -22.61
CA LYS A 304 5.30 10.56 -22.80
C LYS A 304 5.69 10.02 -21.42
N PRO A 305 4.85 9.17 -20.80
CA PRO A 305 5.10 8.66 -19.45
C PRO A 305 5.97 7.41 -19.44
N TYR A 306 6.86 7.33 -18.45
CA TYR A 306 7.76 6.21 -18.21
C TYR A 306 7.53 5.64 -16.81
N SER A 307 7.44 4.31 -16.72
CA SER A 307 7.28 3.55 -15.48
C SER A 307 8.53 2.73 -15.17
N SER A 308 8.89 2.64 -13.89
CA SER A 308 9.98 1.85 -13.33
C SER A 308 9.59 0.41 -12.96
N VAL A 309 8.37 -0.07 -13.25
CA VAL A 309 7.94 -1.41 -12.79
C VAL A 309 8.85 -2.56 -13.27
N GLU A 310 9.26 -3.40 -12.33
CA GLU A 310 10.14 -4.55 -12.56
C GLU A 310 9.37 -5.81 -12.95
N LYS A 311 8.35 -6.17 -12.17
CA LYS A 311 7.58 -7.41 -12.35
C LYS A 311 6.82 -7.40 -13.69
N ASP A 312 6.94 -8.47 -14.48
CA ASP A 312 6.24 -8.57 -15.78
C ASP A 312 4.71 -8.58 -15.61
N GLN A 313 4.21 -9.15 -14.51
CA GLN A 313 2.79 -9.10 -14.17
C GLN A 313 2.28 -7.66 -14.03
N HIS A 314 3.07 -6.78 -13.40
CA HIS A 314 2.72 -5.36 -13.27
C HIS A 314 2.68 -4.67 -14.63
N ARG A 315 3.62 -4.99 -15.53
CA ARG A 315 3.68 -4.41 -16.88
C ARG A 315 2.46 -4.80 -17.72
N ILE A 316 2.07 -6.08 -17.68
CA ILE A 316 0.88 -6.59 -18.38
C ILE A 316 -0.36 -5.84 -17.87
N THR A 317 -0.51 -5.76 -16.54
CA THR A 317 -1.63 -5.05 -15.90
C THR A 317 -1.68 -3.58 -16.28
N LEU A 318 -0.56 -2.84 -16.23
CA LEU A 318 -0.51 -1.45 -16.67
C LEU A 318 -0.80 -1.28 -18.16
N GLY A 319 -0.45 -2.26 -18.99
CA GLY A 319 -0.83 -2.32 -20.40
C GLY A 319 -2.35 -2.41 -20.58
N LEU A 320 -3.02 -3.31 -19.84
CA LEU A 320 -4.48 -3.45 -19.87
C LEU A 320 -5.20 -2.20 -19.36
N ILE A 321 -4.72 -1.60 -18.27
CA ILE A 321 -5.26 -0.33 -17.75
C ILE A 321 -5.08 0.77 -18.80
N SER A 322 -3.92 0.84 -19.46
CA SER A 322 -3.68 1.81 -20.53
C SER A 322 -4.68 1.64 -21.68
N GLU A 323 -4.89 0.41 -22.16
CA GLU A 323 -5.86 0.11 -23.23
C GLU A 323 -7.29 0.51 -22.84
N ALA A 324 -7.72 0.22 -21.60
CA ALA A 324 -9.02 0.60 -21.08
C ALA A 324 -9.25 2.11 -21.01
N ASN A 325 -8.18 2.88 -20.83
CA ASN A 325 -8.21 4.36 -20.78
C ASN A 325 -7.92 5.01 -22.13
N HIS A 326 -8.02 4.24 -23.23
CA HIS A 326 -7.78 4.70 -24.59
C HIS A 326 -6.37 5.26 -24.83
N PHE A 327 -5.38 4.77 -24.08
CA PHE A 327 -3.98 5.06 -24.35
C PHE A 327 -3.50 4.26 -25.57
N PRO A 328 -2.78 4.89 -26.51
CA PRO A 328 -2.07 4.16 -27.54
C PRO A 328 -1.10 3.15 -26.91
N LYS A 329 -1.02 1.92 -27.45
CA LYS A 329 -0.19 0.82 -26.90
C LYS A 329 1.29 1.20 -26.69
N GLU A 330 1.80 2.14 -27.47
CA GLU A 330 3.19 2.60 -27.39
C GLU A 330 3.36 3.84 -26.49
N MET A 331 2.30 4.42 -25.93
CA MET A 331 2.41 5.67 -25.17
C MET A 331 3.16 5.47 -23.86
N LEU A 332 2.71 4.53 -23.02
CA LEU A 332 3.41 4.13 -21.81
C LEU A 332 4.71 3.38 -22.16
N GLN A 333 5.80 3.76 -21.52
CA GLN A 333 7.10 3.10 -21.68
C GLN A 333 7.54 2.50 -20.35
N PHE A 334 8.23 1.37 -20.42
CA PHE A 334 8.81 0.70 -19.25
C PHE A 334 10.31 0.95 -19.25
N TRP A 335 10.76 1.85 -18.38
CA TRP A 335 12.11 2.41 -18.40
C TRP A 335 13.19 1.35 -18.28
N LEU A 336 13.00 0.36 -17.40
CA LEU A 336 13.97 -0.71 -17.16
C LEU A 336 14.21 -1.66 -18.35
N ARG A 337 13.40 -1.58 -19.42
CA ARG A 337 13.71 -2.30 -20.67
C ARG A 337 14.81 -1.64 -21.50
N HIS A 338 15.13 -0.38 -21.20
CA HIS A 338 16.06 0.44 -21.97
C HIS A 338 17.41 0.63 -21.28
N VAL A 339 17.60 0.05 -20.10
CA VAL A 339 18.79 0.24 -19.27
C VAL A 339 19.50 -1.11 -19.09
N GLU A 340 20.77 -1.18 -19.48
CA GLU A 340 21.59 -2.40 -19.38
C GLU A 340 22.20 -2.60 -17.97
N ASP A 341 22.13 -1.59 -17.10
CA ASP A 341 22.74 -1.55 -15.77
C ASP A 341 21.77 -0.93 -14.74
N GLU A 342 21.54 -1.58 -13.60
CA GLU A 342 20.67 -1.07 -12.53
C GLU A 342 21.15 0.28 -11.97
N SER A 343 22.45 0.56 -12.04
CA SER A 343 23.02 1.85 -11.62
C SER A 343 22.67 3.03 -12.56
N ALA A 344 22.03 2.74 -13.69
CA ALA A 344 21.67 3.70 -14.74
C ALA A 344 20.18 4.09 -14.75
N MET A 345 19.42 3.82 -13.68
CA MET A 345 17.99 4.18 -13.60
C MET A 345 17.69 5.67 -13.82
N LEU A 346 18.61 6.60 -13.50
CA LEU A 346 18.41 8.03 -13.71
C LEU A 346 19.28 8.56 -14.86
N GLN A 347 18.72 8.56 -16.07
CA GLN A 347 19.34 9.15 -17.26
C GLN A 347 18.36 10.02 -18.02
N ARG A 348 18.84 10.70 -19.07
CA ARG A 348 17.98 11.50 -19.96
C ARG A 348 17.03 10.59 -20.75
N PRO A 349 15.79 11.02 -21.05
CA PRO A 349 14.84 10.21 -21.85
C PRO A 349 15.35 9.96 -23.27
N LYS A 350 16.11 10.91 -23.82
CA LYS A 350 16.86 10.83 -25.07
C LYS A 350 18.13 11.68 -24.92
N SER A 351 19.13 11.46 -25.78
CA SER A 351 20.42 12.18 -25.71
C SER A 351 20.28 13.71 -25.66
N ASP A 352 19.28 14.26 -26.38
CA ASP A 352 19.00 15.69 -26.53
C ASP A 352 17.79 16.19 -25.70
N LYS A 353 17.15 15.33 -24.90
CA LYS A 353 15.93 15.67 -24.14
C LYS A 353 16.16 15.62 -22.63
N LEU A 354 15.30 16.32 -21.90
CA LEU A 354 15.30 16.40 -20.45
C LEU A 354 13.88 16.12 -19.92
N TRP A 355 13.78 15.69 -18.67
CA TRP A 355 12.50 15.37 -18.04
C TRP A 355 11.73 16.64 -17.66
N SER A 356 10.42 16.61 -17.87
CA SER A 356 9.48 17.62 -17.37
C SER A 356 9.16 17.38 -15.90
N ILE A 357 8.93 16.11 -15.53
CA ILE A 357 8.64 15.68 -14.17
C ILE A 357 9.42 14.39 -13.88
N ILE A 358 10.02 14.31 -12.70
CA ILE A 358 10.58 13.08 -12.15
C ILE A 358 9.91 12.82 -10.80
N ILE A 359 9.33 11.64 -10.62
CA ILE A 359 8.67 11.23 -9.37
C ILE A 359 9.61 10.28 -8.64
N LEU A 360 9.87 10.56 -7.37
CA LEU A 360 10.73 9.76 -6.50
C LEU A 360 9.95 9.31 -5.26
N ASP A 361 10.11 8.05 -4.87
CA ASP A 361 9.65 7.59 -3.57
C ASP A 361 10.61 8.03 -2.48
N VAL A 362 10.10 8.84 -1.53
CA VAL A 362 10.91 9.44 -0.47
C VAL A 362 10.73 8.72 0.87
N ILE A 363 9.58 8.12 1.08
CA ILE A 363 9.19 7.51 2.36
C ILE A 363 8.94 6.02 2.12
N GLU A 364 9.60 5.19 2.93
CA GLU A 364 9.40 3.75 2.95
C GLU A 364 8.05 3.39 3.60
N PRO A 365 7.43 2.25 3.26
CA PRO A 365 6.24 1.75 3.94
C PRO A 365 6.40 1.65 5.47
N SER A 366 7.63 1.47 5.94
CA SER A 366 8.04 1.39 7.36
C SER A 366 7.84 2.70 8.14
N GLY A 367 7.71 3.85 7.45
CA GLY A 367 7.70 5.19 8.04
C GLY A 367 9.09 5.84 8.12
N LEU A 368 10.11 5.25 7.50
CA LEU A 368 11.46 5.84 7.39
C LEU A 368 11.67 6.55 6.05
N ILE A 369 12.76 7.32 5.96
CA ILE A 369 13.19 7.94 4.71
C ILE A 369 13.92 6.90 3.86
N GLN A 370 13.57 6.82 2.58
CA GLN A 370 14.21 5.97 1.58
C GLN A 370 15.73 6.16 1.52
N GLN A 371 16.44 5.05 1.35
CA GLN A 371 17.89 5.07 1.19
C GLN A 371 18.30 5.81 -0.09
N GLU A 372 19.40 6.55 0.01
CA GLU A 372 20.04 7.26 -1.12
C GLU A 372 19.14 8.30 -1.84
N ILE A 373 18.06 8.73 -1.19
CA ILE A 373 17.09 9.64 -1.81
C ILE A 373 17.69 11.01 -2.14
N MET A 374 18.66 11.47 -1.36
CA MET A 374 19.32 12.75 -1.59
C MET A 374 20.24 12.69 -2.80
N GLU A 375 20.93 11.56 -2.99
CA GLU A 375 21.73 11.26 -4.17
C GLU A 375 20.85 11.15 -5.42
N LYS A 376 19.74 10.40 -5.34
CA LYS A 376 18.73 10.30 -6.40
C LYS A 376 18.21 11.69 -6.78
N ALA A 377 17.80 12.50 -5.80
CA ALA A 377 17.30 13.87 -6.04
C ALA A 377 18.34 14.79 -6.69
N ALA A 378 19.62 14.71 -6.27
CA ALA A 378 20.70 15.49 -6.86
C ALA A 378 20.94 15.13 -8.34
N ILE A 379 20.91 13.84 -8.69
CA ILE A 379 21.02 13.37 -10.07
C ILE A 379 19.79 13.80 -10.88
N SER A 380 18.58 13.55 -10.37
CA SER A 380 17.31 13.94 -11.01
C SER A 380 17.29 15.43 -11.32
N ARG A 381 17.82 16.28 -10.44
CA ARG A 381 17.88 17.73 -10.65
C ARG A 381 18.67 18.14 -11.88
N CYS A 382 19.69 17.36 -12.26
CA CYS A 382 20.53 17.58 -13.44
C CYS A 382 19.86 17.10 -14.74
N LEU A 383 18.78 16.33 -14.64
CA LEU A 383 18.07 15.72 -15.76
C LEU A 383 16.75 16.43 -16.10
N LEU A 384 16.39 17.49 -15.36
CA LEU A 384 15.18 18.28 -15.59
C LEU A 384 15.39 19.36 -16.66
N GLN A 385 14.36 19.59 -17.47
CA GLN A 385 14.28 20.76 -18.33
C GLN A 385 14.07 22.05 -17.53
N SER A 386 14.18 23.20 -18.19
CA SER A 386 13.84 24.49 -17.56
C SER A 386 12.37 24.49 -17.10
N GLY A 387 12.13 24.82 -15.84
CA GLY A 387 10.79 24.77 -15.22
C GLY A 387 10.31 23.36 -14.82
N GLY A 388 11.08 22.31 -15.12
CA GLY A 388 10.77 20.95 -14.69
C GLY A 388 10.84 20.77 -13.16
N LYS A 389 10.15 19.75 -12.64
CA LYS A 389 9.99 19.51 -11.20
C LYS A 389 10.31 18.08 -10.81
N ILE A 390 10.87 17.91 -9.62
CA ILE A 390 10.91 16.64 -8.89
C ILE A 390 9.67 16.61 -8.00
N PHE A 391 8.99 15.46 -7.96
CA PHE A 391 7.94 15.19 -7.00
C PHE A 391 8.36 14.10 -6.01
N PRO A 392 8.15 14.31 -4.70
CA PRO A 392 7.77 15.59 -4.08
C PRO A 392 8.87 16.66 -4.25
N GLN A 393 8.49 17.94 -4.17
CA GLN A 393 9.48 19.04 -4.19
C GLN A 393 10.25 19.11 -2.88
N TYR A 394 9.57 18.86 -1.75
CA TYR A 394 10.18 18.74 -0.44
C TYR A 394 9.29 17.91 0.50
N VAL A 395 9.89 17.39 1.57
CA VAL A 395 9.19 16.70 2.66
C VAL A 395 9.48 17.39 3.99
N VAL A 396 8.49 17.38 4.88
CA VAL A 396 8.59 17.94 6.23
C VAL A 396 8.27 16.83 7.22
N MET A 397 9.25 16.47 8.05
CA MET A 397 9.11 15.52 9.14
C MET A 397 8.51 16.24 10.36
N LEU A 398 7.40 15.72 10.85
CA LEU A 398 6.73 16.17 12.06
C LEU A 398 6.99 15.20 13.20
N GLY A 399 7.09 15.72 14.42
CA GLY A 399 7.24 14.93 15.63
C GLY A 399 6.28 15.35 16.73
N LEU A 400 5.98 14.42 17.62
CA LEU A 400 5.11 14.65 18.77
C LEU A 400 5.75 14.05 20.03
N LEU A 401 5.90 14.82 21.10
CA LEU A 401 6.30 14.25 22.40
C LEU A 401 5.12 13.53 23.03
N VAL A 402 5.31 12.25 23.41
CA VAL A 402 4.26 11.43 24.02
C VAL A 402 4.76 10.68 25.25
N GLU A 403 3.80 10.38 26.13
CA GLU A 403 3.92 9.32 27.13
C GLU A 403 3.21 8.07 26.61
N SER A 404 3.96 7.01 26.37
CA SER A 404 3.44 5.70 25.97
C SER A 404 4.22 4.60 26.65
N GLN A 405 3.57 3.96 27.62
CA GLN A 405 4.12 2.82 28.34
C GLN A 405 4.24 1.59 27.42
N ILE A 406 3.33 1.42 26.47
CA ILE A 406 3.34 0.33 25.50
C ILE A 406 4.59 0.35 24.62
N LEU A 407 4.99 1.52 24.11
CA LEU A 407 6.22 1.62 23.31
C LEU A 407 7.48 1.28 24.10
N VAL A 408 7.49 1.55 25.41
CA VAL A 408 8.60 1.20 26.30
C VAL A 408 8.64 -0.30 26.53
N GLU A 409 7.48 -0.92 26.78
CA GLU A 409 7.36 -2.36 27.05
C GLU A 409 7.61 -3.24 25.82
N GLU A 410 7.22 -2.76 24.63
CA GLU A 410 7.48 -3.45 23.37
C GLU A 410 8.94 -3.27 22.88
N SER A 411 9.68 -2.33 23.46
CA SER A 411 11.08 -2.05 23.09
C SER A 411 12.10 -2.61 24.08
N ALA A 412 11.75 -2.77 25.35
CA ALA A 412 12.68 -3.22 26.39
C ALA A 412 11.99 -4.00 27.52
N VAL A 413 12.72 -4.94 28.12
CA VAL A 413 12.27 -5.66 29.32
C VAL A 413 12.34 -4.73 30.54
N GLN A 414 11.22 -4.61 31.26
CA GLN A 414 11.06 -3.70 32.38
C GLN A 414 11.35 -4.40 33.73
N GLY A 415 12.51 -4.11 34.32
CA GLY A 415 12.89 -4.61 35.64
C GLY A 415 12.99 -6.14 35.72
N THR A 416 12.86 -6.68 36.94
CA THR A 416 12.88 -8.12 37.22
C THR A 416 11.53 -8.67 37.69
N GLU A 417 10.55 -7.81 37.95
CA GLU A 417 9.24 -8.22 38.44
C GLU A 417 8.47 -9.03 37.39
N ARG A 418 8.47 -8.56 36.13
CA ARG A 418 7.81 -9.25 34.99
C ARG A 418 8.44 -10.59 34.64
N THR A 419 9.67 -10.83 35.08
CA THR A 419 10.43 -12.06 34.85
C THR A 419 10.52 -12.92 36.10
N LEU A 420 9.60 -12.72 37.06
CA LEU A 420 9.50 -13.50 38.29
C LEU A 420 10.82 -13.54 39.09
N GLY A 421 11.54 -12.41 39.10
CA GLY A 421 12.82 -12.24 39.81
C GLY A 421 14.05 -12.65 39.00
N VAL A 422 13.89 -13.20 37.80
CA VAL A 422 15.02 -13.61 36.94
C VAL A 422 15.65 -12.38 36.28
N ASN A 423 16.96 -12.24 36.39
CA ASN A 423 17.68 -11.07 35.87
C ASN A 423 17.94 -11.14 34.35
N ILE A 424 16.90 -10.89 33.55
CA ILE A 424 16.94 -11.01 32.07
C ILE A 424 17.21 -9.66 31.40
N ALA A 425 16.62 -8.58 31.93
CA ALA A 425 16.65 -7.25 31.32
C ALA A 425 18.06 -6.76 30.92
N PRO A 426 19.12 -6.91 31.74
CA PRO A 426 20.46 -6.43 31.38
C PRO A 426 21.09 -7.12 30.17
N PHE A 427 20.58 -8.30 29.77
CA PHE A 427 21.09 -9.06 28.63
C PHE A 427 20.27 -8.80 27.36
N ILE A 428 18.94 -8.82 27.48
CA ILE A 428 18.05 -8.58 26.34
C ILE A 428 18.07 -7.12 25.89
N ASN A 429 18.10 -6.17 26.84
CA ASN A 429 18.05 -4.74 26.50
C ASN A 429 19.33 -4.24 25.82
N GLN A 430 20.38 -5.07 25.69
CA GLN A 430 21.55 -4.76 24.84
C GLN A 430 21.20 -4.70 23.35
N PHE A 431 20.08 -5.31 22.95
CA PHE A 431 19.58 -5.36 21.58
C PHE A 431 18.35 -4.46 21.37
N GLN A 432 18.15 -3.46 22.23
CA GLN A 432 17.02 -2.53 22.13
C GLN A 432 17.05 -1.78 20.80
N VAL A 433 15.86 -1.63 20.20
CA VAL A 433 15.68 -0.91 18.94
C VAL A 433 15.33 0.56 19.25
N PRO A 434 16.13 1.54 18.81
CA PRO A 434 15.89 2.95 19.14
C PRO A 434 14.73 3.58 18.35
N ILE A 435 14.40 3.01 17.19
CA ILE A 435 13.33 3.50 16.31
C ILE A 435 12.38 2.33 16.02
N ARG A 436 11.15 2.44 16.52
CA ARG A 436 10.07 1.51 16.19
C ARG A 436 9.44 1.93 14.87
N VAL A 437 9.30 1.00 13.95
CA VAL A 437 8.72 1.18 12.60
C VAL A 437 7.44 0.37 12.45
N PHE A 438 6.73 0.55 11.33
CA PHE A 438 5.45 -0.12 11.05
C PHE A 438 4.37 0.14 12.11
N LEU A 439 4.32 1.37 12.63
CA LEU A 439 3.32 1.78 13.62
C LEU A 439 2.10 2.40 12.96
N ASP A 440 0.92 2.11 13.52
CA ASP A 440 -0.30 2.89 13.28
C ASP A 440 -0.52 3.86 14.44
N LEU A 441 -0.14 5.13 14.26
CA LEU A 441 -0.25 6.13 15.33
C LEU A 441 -1.71 6.42 15.72
N SER A 442 -2.66 6.18 14.80
CA SER A 442 -4.09 6.39 15.03
C SER A 442 -4.68 5.49 16.12
N SER A 443 -4.07 4.32 16.35
CA SER A 443 -4.50 3.34 17.35
C SER A 443 -3.45 3.09 18.45
N LEU A 444 -2.28 3.71 18.34
CA LEU A 444 -1.23 3.63 19.35
C LEU A 444 -1.69 4.27 20.67
N PRO A 445 -1.74 3.51 21.78
CA PRO A 445 -2.12 4.08 23.07
C PRO A 445 -0.98 4.95 23.60
N CYS A 446 -1.21 6.26 23.59
CA CYS A 446 -0.27 7.25 24.08
C CYS A 446 -1.00 8.53 24.54
N ILE A 447 -0.32 9.31 25.36
CA ILE A 447 -0.79 10.61 25.83
C ILE A 447 0.09 11.69 25.17
N PRO A 448 -0.49 12.58 24.35
CA PRO A 448 0.27 13.69 23.77
C PRO A 448 0.66 14.69 24.87
N LEU A 449 1.95 15.00 24.93
CA LEU A 449 2.53 15.97 25.87
C LEU A 449 2.86 17.31 25.22
N SER A 450 2.82 17.38 23.89
CA SER A 450 3.10 18.59 23.09
C SER A 450 2.14 18.70 21.90
N LYS A 451 2.26 19.77 21.13
CA LYS A 451 1.70 19.84 19.77
C LYS A 451 2.71 19.27 18.77
N PRO A 452 2.27 18.80 17.59
CA PRO A 452 3.17 18.42 16.51
C PRO A 452 4.12 19.57 16.17
N VAL A 453 5.40 19.27 16.01
CA VAL A 453 6.46 20.22 15.68
C VAL A 453 7.24 19.76 14.47
N GLU A 454 7.70 20.69 13.64
CA GLU A 454 8.60 20.39 12.52
C GLU A 454 9.99 20.02 13.06
N LEU A 455 10.42 18.79 12.77
CA LEU A 455 11.72 18.27 13.15
C LEU A 455 12.77 18.52 12.07
N LEU A 456 12.42 18.22 10.82
CA LEU A 456 13.33 18.24 9.68
C LEU A 456 12.58 18.61 8.41
N ARG A 457 13.25 19.33 7.52
CA ARG A 457 12.78 19.58 6.15
C ARG A 457 13.84 19.08 5.18
N LEU A 458 13.43 18.28 4.20
CA LEU A 458 14.28 17.81 3.11
C LEU A 458 13.75 18.35 1.79
N ASP A 459 14.51 19.23 1.15
CA ASP A 459 14.22 19.83 -0.13
C ASP A 459 14.91 19.04 -1.24
N LEU A 460 14.11 18.43 -2.14
CA LEU A 460 14.59 17.61 -3.24
C LEU A 460 14.93 18.47 -4.47
N MET A 461 14.30 19.63 -4.62
CA MET A 461 14.58 20.58 -5.70
C MET A 461 15.89 21.35 -5.48
N THR A 462 16.26 21.55 -4.22
CA THR A 462 17.50 22.24 -3.80
C THR A 462 18.26 21.45 -2.73
N PRO A 463 18.83 20.27 -3.09
CA PRO A 463 19.46 19.37 -2.12
C PRO A 463 20.54 19.99 -1.21
N TYR A 464 21.23 21.01 -1.72
CA TYR A 464 22.30 21.72 -1.00
C TYR A 464 21.81 22.69 0.08
N LEU A 465 20.51 22.99 0.16
CA LEU A 465 19.92 23.80 1.23
C LEU A 465 19.56 22.97 2.48
N ASN A 466 19.69 21.64 2.40
CA ASN A 466 19.33 20.76 3.51
C ASN A 466 20.33 20.87 4.65
N THR A 467 19.81 21.14 5.85
CA THR A 467 20.60 21.19 7.07
C THR A 467 20.90 19.78 7.58
N SER A 468 22.15 19.51 7.95
CA SER A 468 22.54 18.25 8.58
C SER A 468 22.24 18.20 10.08
N SER A 469 22.00 19.35 10.72
CA SER A 469 21.65 19.42 12.14
C SER A 469 20.75 20.62 12.42
N ARG A 470 19.78 20.43 13.32
CA ARG A 470 18.82 21.44 13.75
C ARG A 470 18.46 21.26 15.22
N GLU A 471 18.37 22.36 15.95
CA GLU A 471 17.76 22.39 17.27
C GLU A 471 16.29 22.81 17.15
N VAL A 472 15.41 22.05 17.79
CA VAL A 472 13.96 22.26 17.76
C VAL A 472 13.46 22.42 19.18
N LYS A 473 12.91 23.60 19.48
CA LYS A 473 12.32 23.94 20.77
C LYS A 473 10.86 23.51 20.80
N VAL A 474 10.48 22.70 21.79
CA VAL A 474 9.15 22.10 21.88
C VAL A 474 8.52 22.48 23.21
N HIS A 475 7.34 23.10 23.15
CA HIS A 475 6.62 23.52 24.34
C HIS A 475 5.76 22.38 24.91
N ILE A 476 5.89 22.14 26.21
CA ILE A 476 5.15 21.11 26.92
C ILE A 476 3.74 21.61 27.23
N CYS A 477 2.76 20.95 26.64
CA CYS A 477 1.34 21.27 26.76
C CYS A 477 0.67 20.52 27.93
N LYS A 478 1.28 19.43 28.41
CA LYS A 478 0.76 18.59 29.50
C LYS A 478 1.93 17.98 30.27
N SER A 479 1.89 18.05 31.60
CA SER A 479 2.87 17.37 32.46
C SER A 479 2.75 15.86 32.31
N GLY A 480 3.88 15.16 32.35
CA GLY A 480 3.96 13.71 32.16
C GLY A 480 5.40 13.26 32.01
N GLN A 481 5.58 12.05 31.51
CA GLN A 481 6.88 11.48 31.21
C GLN A 481 7.03 11.28 29.70
N VAL A 482 7.95 12.01 29.08
CA VAL A 482 8.28 11.79 27.67
C VAL A 482 8.99 10.45 27.55
N THR A 483 8.33 9.47 26.94
CA THR A 483 8.91 8.14 26.68
C THR A 483 9.28 7.95 25.22
N ALA A 484 8.59 8.64 24.30
CA ALA A 484 8.81 8.47 22.87
C ALA A 484 8.50 9.75 22.09
N ILE A 485 8.99 9.77 20.84
CA ILE A 485 8.75 10.80 19.85
C ILE A 485 8.28 10.13 18.55
N PRO A 486 6.98 9.83 18.42
CA PRO A 486 6.36 9.48 17.14
C PRO A 486 6.60 10.56 16.08
N PHE A 487 6.80 10.12 14.85
CA PHE A 487 7.00 10.99 13.71
C PHE A 487 6.34 10.46 12.43
N TRP A 488 6.02 11.40 11.55
CA TRP A 488 5.43 11.18 10.24
C TRP A 488 5.80 12.35 9.31
N TYR A 489 5.30 12.35 8.07
CA TYR A 489 5.71 13.33 7.06
C TYR A 489 4.53 14.02 6.40
N HIS A 490 4.73 15.31 6.14
CA HIS A 490 4.02 16.00 5.08
C HIS A 490 4.88 16.01 3.81
N VAL A 491 4.35 15.44 2.74
CA VAL A 491 5.02 15.28 1.45
C VAL A 491 4.46 16.31 0.48
N TYR A 492 5.22 17.36 0.19
CA TYR A 492 4.76 18.50 -0.62
C TYR A 492 5.10 18.26 -2.09
N LEU A 493 4.08 17.98 -2.91
CA LEU A 493 4.19 17.96 -4.36
C LEU A 493 4.35 19.39 -4.90
N ASP A 494 3.69 20.35 -4.25
CA ASP A 494 3.83 21.78 -4.47
C ASP A 494 3.49 22.54 -3.17
N GLU A 495 3.62 23.88 -3.16
CA GLU A 495 3.31 24.72 -1.99
C GLU A 495 1.86 24.55 -1.49
N GLU A 496 0.92 24.25 -2.39
CA GLU A 496 -0.49 24.08 -2.08
C GLU A 496 -0.92 22.62 -1.89
N ILE A 497 -0.12 21.67 -2.39
CA ILE A 497 -0.50 20.25 -2.50
C ILE A 497 0.43 19.42 -1.64
N ARG A 498 -0.11 18.91 -0.53
CA ARG A 498 0.61 18.01 0.37
C ARG A 498 -0.12 16.69 0.55
N LEU A 499 0.65 15.63 0.73
CA LEU A 499 0.20 14.32 1.18
C LEU A 499 0.63 14.14 2.64
N ASP A 500 -0.19 13.45 3.43
CA ASP A 500 0.06 13.22 4.85
C ASP A 500 0.19 11.71 5.11
N THR A 501 1.38 11.28 5.54
CA THR A 501 1.67 9.87 5.79
C THR A 501 1.04 9.32 7.08
N SER A 502 0.33 10.17 7.83
CA SER A 502 -0.47 9.79 9.00
C SER A 502 -1.99 9.85 8.75
N SER A 503 -2.40 10.16 7.51
CA SER A 503 -3.81 10.18 7.14
C SER A 503 -4.45 8.79 7.20
N GLU A 504 -5.77 8.73 7.39
CA GLU A 504 -6.54 7.47 7.46
C GLU A 504 -6.37 6.59 6.21
N ALA A 505 -6.25 7.20 5.03
CA ALA A 505 -6.03 6.49 3.77
C ALA A 505 -4.55 6.20 3.48
N SER A 506 -3.63 6.57 4.37
CA SER A 506 -2.19 6.39 4.15
C SER A 506 -1.85 4.92 3.94
N HIS A 507 -1.07 4.64 2.90
CA HIS A 507 -0.48 3.33 2.68
C HIS A 507 0.90 3.21 3.38
N TRP A 508 1.44 4.32 3.89
CA TRP A 508 2.62 4.31 4.74
C TRP A 508 2.22 4.15 6.20
N LYS A 509 2.95 3.30 6.91
CA LYS A 509 2.98 3.28 8.37
C LYS A 509 3.87 4.41 8.89
N GLN A 510 3.86 4.62 10.19
CA GLN A 510 4.64 5.63 10.86
C GLN A 510 5.71 4.99 11.75
N ALA A 511 6.53 5.83 12.37
CA ALA A 511 7.60 5.38 13.23
C ALA A 511 7.70 6.25 14.50
N ALA A 512 8.43 5.78 15.50
CA ALA A 512 8.66 6.50 16.74
C ALA A 512 10.07 6.26 17.26
N VAL A 513 10.74 7.34 17.67
CA VAL A 513 11.96 7.23 18.49
C VAL A 513 11.54 6.91 19.92
N VAL A 514 12.06 5.82 20.49
CA VAL A 514 11.80 5.46 21.89
C VAL A 514 13.01 5.88 22.71
N LEU A 515 12.78 6.65 23.78
CA LEU A 515 13.86 7.14 24.63
C LEU A 515 14.32 6.05 25.60
N ASP A 516 15.62 5.80 25.65
CA ASP A 516 16.22 4.86 26.60
C ASP A 516 15.95 5.28 28.06
N ASN A 517 15.99 6.59 28.29
CA ASN A 517 15.73 7.19 29.60
C ASN A 517 14.56 8.16 29.45
N PRO A 518 13.36 7.78 29.90
CA PRO A 518 12.20 8.66 29.90
C PRO A 518 12.45 9.95 30.70
N ILE A 519 11.88 11.06 30.25
CA ILE A 519 12.15 12.40 30.81
C ILE A 519 10.89 12.94 31.44
N GLN A 520 10.95 13.25 32.74
CA GLN A 520 9.86 13.93 33.43
C GLN A 520 9.77 15.38 32.95
N VAL A 521 8.57 15.83 32.58
CA VAL A 521 8.31 17.20 32.12
C VAL A 521 7.08 17.79 32.80
N GLU A 522 7.09 19.11 32.96
CA GLU A 522 5.97 19.90 33.47
C GLU A 522 5.34 20.79 32.39
N MET A 523 4.03 20.98 32.47
CA MET A 523 3.29 21.89 31.60
C MET A 523 3.91 23.30 31.67
N GLY A 524 4.20 23.88 30.50
CA GLY A 524 4.84 25.18 30.38
C GLY A 524 6.36 25.13 30.20
N GLU A 525 6.99 23.97 30.42
CA GLU A 525 8.41 23.78 30.11
C GLU A 525 8.69 23.81 28.60
N GLU A 526 9.95 24.00 28.26
CA GLU A 526 10.46 23.95 26.88
C GLU A 526 11.56 22.90 26.80
N LEU A 527 11.33 21.87 25.99
CA LEU A 527 12.30 20.82 25.71
C LEU A 527 13.03 21.12 24.41
N VAL A 528 14.35 20.92 24.36
CA VAL A 528 15.13 21.13 23.14
C VAL A 528 15.53 19.79 22.55
N LEU A 529 15.07 19.52 21.33
CA LEU A 529 15.47 18.37 20.54
C LEU A 529 16.65 18.74 19.64
N SER A 530 17.67 17.90 19.60
CA SER A 530 18.74 17.93 18.59
C SER A 530 18.43 16.89 17.53
N VAL A 531 18.06 17.37 16.34
CA VAL A 531 17.78 16.55 15.16
C VAL A 531 19.02 16.57 14.26
N GLN A 532 19.56 15.41 13.96
CA GLN A 532 20.69 15.23 13.05
C GLN A 532 20.27 14.37 11.87
N HIS A 533 20.65 14.79 10.67
CA HIS A 533 20.35 14.12 9.42
C HIS A 533 21.64 13.84 8.66
N HIS A 534 21.88 12.55 8.36
CA HIS A 534 23.01 12.12 7.55
C HIS A 534 22.56 11.03 6.57
N LYS A 535 22.64 11.34 5.27
CA LYS A 535 22.14 10.52 4.17
C LYS A 535 20.64 10.27 4.28
N SER A 536 20.22 9.09 4.74
CA SER A 536 18.81 8.74 5.00
C SER A 536 18.55 8.48 6.49
N ASN A 537 19.57 8.60 7.34
CA ASN A 537 19.43 8.40 8.78
C ASN A 537 19.08 9.71 9.47
N VAL A 538 18.05 9.65 10.31
CA VAL A 538 17.68 10.74 11.21
C VAL A 538 17.88 10.30 12.64
N SER A 539 18.66 11.06 13.40
CA SER A 539 18.82 10.91 14.84
C SER A 539 18.11 12.05 15.55
N ILE A 540 17.27 11.72 16.53
CA ILE A 540 16.58 12.69 17.38
C ILE A 540 17.00 12.41 18.81
N THR A 541 17.60 13.41 19.45
CA THR A 541 18.05 13.32 20.84
C THR A 541 17.52 14.50 21.63
N VAL A 542 17.28 14.30 22.92
CA VAL A 542 16.93 15.40 23.83
C VAL A 542 18.21 16.02 24.35
N LYS A 543 18.35 17.33 24.21
CA LYS A 543 19.49 18.08 24.73
C LYS A 543 19.27 18.31 26.22
N GLN A 544 20.13 17.72 27.06
CA GLN A 544 20.13 17.90 28.52
C GLN A 544 20.63 19.28 28.93
#